data_AF-A0A1U6IQ28-F1
#
_entry.id   AF-A0A1U6IQ28-F1
#
_cell.length_a   1.000
_cell.length_b   1.000
_cell.length_c   1.000
_cell.angle_alpha   90.00
_cell.angle_beta   90.00
_cell.angle_gamma   90.00
#
_symmetry.space_group_name_H-M   'P 1'
#
loop_
_entity.id
_entity.type
_entity.pdbx_description
1 polymer ?
#
loop_
_entity_poly.entity_id
_entity_poly.type
_entity_poly.pdbx_seq_one_letter_code
_entity_poly.pdbx_strand_id
1 'polypeptide(L)'
;MAGKFEAFVDSDSFFRFRLLAPDGTVMAVSGPFEDKSALAAGIAAVRECAGTGLVTDLCPAGAVTRSSAAAPAVAPMRPQADCDDQRVPARVHAFTIAKEPRRQGSAPRWIPAAAR
;
A
#
# COMPACT_ATOMS: atom_id res chain seq x y z
N MET A 1 6.43 -4.74 -15.32
CA MET A 1 7.68 -5.45 -14.96
C MET A 1 7.33 -6.50 -13.91
N ALA A 2 7.89 -7.71 -13.97
CA ALA A 2 7.55 -8.80 -13.04
C ALA A 2 8.41 -8.74 -11.75
N GLY A 3 7.87 -9.25 -10.64
CA GLY A 3 8.66 -9.45 -9.42
C GLY A 3 9.74 -10.53 -9.59
N LYS A 4 10.65 -10.65 -8.62
CA LYS A 4 11.75 -11.63 -8.62
C LYS A 4 11.84 -12.41 -7.31
N PHE A 5 12.25 -13.67 -7.40
CA PHE A 5 12.59 -14.50 -6.24
C PHE A 5 14.08 -14.41 -5.97
N GLU A 6 14.46 -14.25 -4.70
CA GLU A 6 15.84 -14.29 -4.25
C GLU A 6 16.01 -15.38 -3.20
N ALA A 7 16.93 -16.32 -3.44
CA ALA A 7 17.30 -17.37 -2.51
C ALA A 7 18.46 -16.92 -1.61
N PHE A 8 18.38 -17.24 -0.31
CA PHE A 8 19.43 -16.94 0.67
C PHE A 8 19.43 -17.99 1.78
N VAL A 9 20.50 -18.00 2.58
CA VAL A 9 20.59 -18.82 3.81
C VAL A 9 20.43 -17.87 5.00
N ASP A 10 19.59 -18.24 5.96
CA ASP A 10 19.39 -17.44 7.19
C ASP A 10 20.48 -17.70 8.24
N SER A 11 20.36 -17.04 9.40
CA SER A 11 21.29 -17.23 10.53
C SER A 11 21.30 -18.66 11.08
N ASP A 12 20.20 -19.39 10.90
CA ASP A 12 19.98 -20.72 11.43
C ASP A 12 20.42 -21.80 10.41
N SER A 13 21.11 -21.38 9.34
CA SER A 13 21.60 -22.24 8.25
C SER A 13 20.50 -22.91 7.41
N PHE A 14 19.28 -22.37 7.41
CA PHE A 14 18.21 -22.84 6.52
C PHE A 14 18.16 -22.06 5.21
N PHE A 15 17.77 -22.74 4.14
CA PHE A 15 17.50 -22.09 2.87
C PHE A 15 16.14 -21.40 2.92
N ARG A 16 16.07 -20.15 2.45
CA ARG A 16 14.84 -19.39 2.31
C ARG A 16 14.82 -18.65 0.98
N PHE A 17 13.64 -18.24 0.57
CA PHE A 17 13.50 -17.27 -0.50
C PHE A 17 12.62 -16.10 -0.07
N ARG A 18 12.82 -14.96 -0.73
CA ARG A 18 11.90 -13.83 -0.67
C ARG A 18 11.40 -13.49 -2.07
N LEU A 19 10.16 -13.04 -2.15
CA LEU A 19 9.57 -12.47 -3.36
C LEU A 19 9.61 -10.95 -3.26
N LEU A 20 10.22 -10.32 -4.26
CA LEU A 20 10.33 -8.87 -4.37
C LEU A 20 9.45 -8.35 -5.50
N ALA A 21 8.79 -7.23 -5.25
CA ALA A 21 8.15 -6.42 -6.27
C ALA A 21 9.19 -5.73 -7.18
N PRO A 22 8.79 -5.16 -8.34
CA PRO A 22 9.72 -4.50 -9.25
C PRO A 22 10.48 -3.31 -8.65
N ASP A 23 9.92 -2.67 -7.64
CA ASP A 23 10.51 -1.57 -6.87
C ASP A 23 11.47 -2.06 -5.76
N GLY A 24 11.62 -3.38 -5.60
CA GLY A 24 12.44 -3.99 -4.56
C GLY A 24 11.69 -4.22 -3.23
N THR A 25 10.41 -3.86 -3.12
CA THR A 25 9.63 -4.10 -1.91
C THR A 25 9.44 -5.60 -1.66
N VAL A 26 9.68 -6.05 -0.42
CA VAL A 26 9.45 -7.45 -0.03
C VAL A 26 7.96 -7.73 0.06
N MET A 27 7.46 -8.64 -0.78
CA MET A 27 6.06 -9.05 -0.79
C MET A 27 5.79 -10.28 0.08
N ALA A 28 6.73 -11.23 0.09
CA ALA A 28 6.63 -12.47 0.85
C ALA A 28 8.01 -13.01 1.21
N VAL A 29 8.10 -13.73 2.32
CA VAL A 29 9.30 -14.47 2.75
C VAL A 29 8.87 -15.89 3.09
N SER A 30 9.62 -16.87 2.60
CA SER A 30 9.32 -18.27 2.85
C SER A 30 9.64 -18.71 4.27
N GLY A 31 9.06 -19.84 4.67
CA GLY A 31 9.60 -20.66 5.76
C GLY A 31 11.00 -21.22 5.43
N PRO A 32 11.64 -21.85 6.42
CA PRO A 32 12.93 -22.52 6.24
C PRO A 32 12.79 -23.80 5.42
N PHE A 33 13.80 -24.09 4.59
CA PHE A 33 13.98 -25.33 3.84
C PHE A 33 15.34 -25.95 4.19
N GLU A 34 15.41 -27.27 4.23
CA GLU A 34 16.64 -28.02 4.57
C GLU A 34 17.66 -28.03 3.42
N ASP A 35 17.18 -27.98 2.17
CA ASP A 35 18.04 -28.05 0.98
C ASP A 35 17.54 -27.17 -0.18
N LYS A 36 18.41 -26.99 -1.18
CA LYS A 36 18.13 -26.15 -2.36
C LYS A 36 17.07 -26.74 -3.30
N SER A 37 16.89 -28.06 -3.32
CA SER A 37 15.86 -28.72 -4.14
C SER A 37 14.48 -28.45 -3.54
N ALA A 38 14.33 -28.60 -2.23
CA ALA A 38 13.12 -28.25 -1.50
C ALA A 38 12.77 -26.75 -1.67
N LEU A 39 13.78 -25.87 -1.61
CA LEU A 39 13.61 -24.45 -1.90
C LEU A 39 13.06 -24.20 -3.32
N ALA A 40 13.63 -24.84 -4.33
CA ALA A 40 13.20 -24.70 -5.73
C ALA A 40 11.77 -25.22 -5.93
N ALA A 41 11.42 -26.35 -5.32
CA ALA A 41 10.06 -26.88 -5.31
C ALA A 41 9.07 -25.90 -4.66
N GLY A 42 9.45 -25.27 -3.54
CA GLY A 42 8.65 -24.24 -2.89
C GLY A 42 8.39 -23.02 -3.79
N ILE A 43 9.40 -22.56 -4.53
CA ILE A 43 9.23 -21.47 -5.52
C ILE A 43 8.28 -21.88 -6.65
N ALA A 44 8.39 -23.11 -7.15
CA ALA A 44 7.50 -23.62 -8.19
C ALA A 44 6.05 -23.65 -7.70
N ALA A 45 5.81 -24.18 -6.49
CA ALA A 45 4.49 -24.20 -5.86
C ALA A 45 3.92 -22.78 -5.70
N VAL A 46 4.72 -21.81 -5.24
CA VAL A 46 4.26 -20.42 -5.11
C VAL A 46 3.89 -19.82 -6.46
N ARG A 47 4.65 -20.10 -7.53
CA ARG A 47 4.31 -19.59 -8.87
C ARG A 47 2.96 -20.12 -9.36
N GLU A 48 2.66 -21.38 -9.09
CA GLU A 48 1.38 -22.00 -9.43
C GLU A 48 0.24 -21.44 -8.56
N CYS A 49 0.42 -21.48 -7.23
CA CYS A 49 -0.60 -21.06 -6.27
C CYS A 49 -0.87 -19.55 -6.30
N ALA A 50 0.14 -18.70 -6.47
CA ALA A 50 -0.06 -17.24 -6.46
C ALA A 50 -0.73 -16.74 -7.74
N GLY A 51 -0.67 -17.50 -8.84
CA GLY A 51 -1.36 -17.16 -10.08
C GLY A 51 -2.87 -17.39 -10.03
N THR A 52 -3.33 -18.38 -9.26
CA THR A 52 -4.72 -18.88 -9.29
C THR A 52 -5.38 -19.00 -7.91
N GLY A 53 -4.63 -18.79 -6.83
CA GLY A 53 -5.06 -19.04 -5.46
C GLY A 53 -6.22 -18.16 -5.03
N LEU A 54 -7.16 -18.77 -4.30
CA LEU A 54 -8.27 -18.06 -3.68
C LEU A 54 -7.80 -17.36 -2.40
N VAL A 55 -8.43 -16.23 -2.08
CA VAL A 55 -8.15 -15.48 -0.85
C VAL A 55 -9.20 -15.83 0.20
N THR A 56 -8.76 -16.26 1.38
CA THR A 56 -9.60 -16.51 2.55
C THR A 56 -9.22 -15.52 3.65
N ASP A 57 -10.20 -14.78 4.16
CA ASP A 57 -10.00 -13.87 5.27
C ASP A 57 -10.05 -14.64 6.61
N LEU A 58 -8.95 -14.57 7.35
CA LEU A 58 -8.80 -15.17 8.68
C LEU A 58 -8.55 -14.11 9.76
N CYS A 59 -8.81 -12.83 9.46
CA CYS A 59 -8.68 -11.76 10.45
C CYS A 59 -9.66 -11.98 11.61
N PRO A 60 -9.22 -11.87 12.88
CA PRO A 60 -10.12 -12.04 14.01
C PRO A 60 -11.18 -10.93 14.00
N ALA A 61 -12.43 -11.30 14.28
CA ALA A 61 -13.54 -10.36 14.34
C ALA A 61 -13.24 -9.27 15.39
N GLY A 62 -13.14 -8.01 14.94
CA GLY A 62 -12.82 -6.85 15.80
C GLY A 62 -11.40 -6.29 15.69
N ALA A 63 -10.54 -6.84 14.82
CA ALA A 63 -9.13 -6.41 14.69
C ALA A 63 -8.91 -4.94 14.26
N VAL A 64 -9.92 -4.23 13.76
CA VAL A 64 -9.75 -2.83 13.31
C VAL A 64 -10.96 -1.97 13.66
N THR A 65 -10.90 -1.32 14.82
CA THR A 65 -11.31 0.08 14.94
C THR A 65 -10.05 0.90 15.12
N ARG A 66 -9.37 1.22 14.02
CA ARG A 66 -8.48 2.38 14.05
C ARG A 66 -9.39 3.59 14.16
N SER A 67 -9.57 4.10 15.38
CA SER A 67 -10.20 5.38 15.63
C SER A 67 -9.44 6.38 14.77
N SER A 68 -10.08 6.84 13.69
CA SER A 68 -9.59 7.96 12.91
C SER A 68 -9.69 9.15 13.84
N ALA A 69 -8.64 9.40 14.62
CA ALA A 69 -8.52 10.61 15.40
C ALA A 69 -8.66 11.76 14.40
N ALA A 70 -9.78 12.47 14.55
CA ALA A 70 -10.18 13.58 13.71
C ALA A 70 -8.98 14.51 13.50
N ALA A 71 -8.74 14.87 12.23
CA ALA A 71 -7.86 15.98 11.91
C ALA A 71 -8.28 17.19 12.79
N PRO A 72 -7.32 17.91 13.41
CA PRO A 72 -7.69 19.04 14.23
C PRO A 72 -8.45 20.04 13.35
N ALA A 73 -9.68 20.37 13.77
CA ALA A 73 -10.48 21.37 13.09
C ALA A 73 -9.68 22.67 13.06
N VAL A 74 -9.26 23.08 11.86
CA VAL A 74 -8.65 24.38 11.63
C VAL A 74 -9.68 25.41 12.08
N ALA A 75 -9.39 26.09 13.19
CA ALA A 75 -10.23 27.18 13.67
C ALA A 75 -10.33 28.26 12.57
N PRO A 76 -11.52 28.84 12.31
CA PRO A 76 -11.64 29.91 11.34
C PRO A 76 -10.87 31.12 11.88
N MET A 77 -9.79 31.49 11.18
CA MET A 77 -9.09 32.74 11.38
C MET A 77 -10.12 33.88 11.21
N ARG A 78 -10.37 34.66 12.27
CA ARG A 78 -11.16 35.89 12.18
C ARG A 78 -10.38 36.87 11.28
N PRO A 79 -11.01 37.52 10.28
CA PRO A 79 -10.34 38.60 9.56
C PRO A 79 -10.16 39.76 10.54
N GLN A 80 -8.92 40.12 10.84
CA GLN A 80 -8.64 41.40 11.49
C GLN A 80 -8.94 42.49 10.47
N ALA A 81 -9.91 43.34 10.80
CA ALA A 81 -10.08 44.62 10.16
C ALA A 81 -8.96 45.53 10.65
N ASP A 82 -7.99 45.81 9.80
CA ASP A 82 -7.26 47.05 9.89
C ASP A 82 -7.06 47.59 8.47
N CYS A 83 -7.66 48.75 8.24
CA CYS A 83 -7.53 49.52 7.02
C CYS A 83 -6.20 50.25 7.09
N ASP A 84 -5.28 49.99 6.16
CA ASP A 84 -4.57 51.12 5.57
C ASP A 84 -4.10 50.85 4.14
N ASP A 85 -4.28 51.90 3.35
CA ASP A 85 -4.14 51.99 1.90
C ASP A 85 -2.66 52.15 1.56
N GLN A 86 -2.07 51.17 0.85
CA GLN A 86 -0.84 51.45 0.13
C GLN A 86 -0.82 50.76 -1.24
N ARG A 87 -1.36 51.49 -2.22
CA ARG A 87 -1.14 51.26 -3.66
C ARG A 87 0.36 51.18 -3.99
N VAL A 88 0.77 50.07 -4.60
CA VAL A 88 1.91 50.03 -5.54
C VAL A 88 1.60 49.02 -6.66
N PRO A 89 1.84 49.33 -7.95
CA PRO A 89 1.31 48.55 -9.07
C PRO A 89 2.28 47.46 -9.59
N ALA A 90 1.71 46.62 -10.46
CA ALA A 90 2.35 45.78 -11.48
C ALA A 90 2.81 44.36 -11.07
N ARG A 91 2.01 43.36 -11.46
CA ARG A 91 2.19 42.60 -12.72
C ARG A 91 1.17 41.47 -12.78
N VAL A 92 0.37 41.48 -13.83
CA VAL A 92 -0.61 40.43 -14.11
C VAL A 92 0.13 39.23 -14.69
N HIS A 93 0.25 38.16 -13.91
CA HIS A 93 0.47 36.82 -14.47
C HIS A 93 -0.79 36.01 -14.22
N ALA A 94 -1.58 35.85 -15.29
CA ALA A 94 -2.73 34.96 -15.29
C ALA A 94 -2.25 33.51 -15.23
N PHE A 95 -2.42 32.85 -14.09
CA PHE A 95 -2.34 31.40 -14.01
C PHE A 95 -3.76 30.83 -14.03
N THR A 96 -4.14 30.28 -15.19
CA THR A 96 -5.35 29.48 -15.35
C THR A 96 -5.15 28.11 -14.71
N ILE A 97 -5.88 27.83 -13.63
CA ILE A 97 -5.99 26.49 -13.05
C ILE A 97 -6.98 25.68 -13.90
N ALA A 98 -6.49 24.70 -14.66
CA ALA A 98 -7.34 23.70 -15.28
C ALA A 98 -7.88 22.76 -14.19
N LYS A 99 -9.21 22.77 -14.03
CA LYS A 99 -9.95 21.89 -13.11
C LYS A 99 -10.31 20.61 -13.86
N GLU A 100 -9.48 19.58 -13.75
CA GLU A 100 -9.89 18.23 -14.14
C GLU A 100 -10.52 17.47 -12.95
N PRO A 101 -11.60 16.72 -13.18
CA PRO A 101 -12.23 15.92 -12.13
C PRO A 101 -11.40 14.66 -11.84
N ARG A 102 -10.91 14.53 -10.59
CA ARG A 102 -10.39 13.25 -10.08
C ARG A 102 -11.45 12.17 -10.22
N ARG A 103 -11.21 11.20 -11.09
CA ARG A 103 -11.96 9.93 -11.16
C ARG A 103 -11.74 9.17 -9.85
N GLN A 104 -12.85 8.80 -9.22
CA GLN A 104 -12.91 7.97 -8.03
C GLN A 104 -12.28 6.61 -8.31
N GLY A 105 -11.29 6.22 -7.52
CA GLY A 105 -10.76 4.86 -7.51
C GLY A 105 -11.81 3.90 -6.96
N SER A 106 -12.15 2.87 -7.74
CA SER A 106 -13.04 1.79 -7.33
C SER A 106 -12.41 1.02 -6.17
N ALA A 107 -13.15 0.86 -5.07
CA ALA A 107 -12.72 0.04 -3.94
C ALA A 107 -12.81 -1.46 -4.28
N PRO A 108 -11.87 -2.31 -3.82
CA PRO A 108 -11.93 -3.74 -4.04
C PRO A 108 -13.10 -4.35 -3.27
N ARG A 109 -13.90 -5.15 -3.98
CA ARG A 109 -15.07 -5.84 -3.45
C ARG A 109 -14.61 -7.15 -2.82
N TRP A 110 -14.46 -7.17 -1.50
CA TRP A 110 -14.23 -8.39 -0.73
C TRP A 110 -15.53 -9.18 -0.62
N ILE A 111 -15.49 -10.49 -0.88
CA ILE A 111 -16.63 -11.40 -0.72
C ILE A 111 -16.45 -12.13 0.62
N PRO A 112 -17.41 -12.07 1.56
CA PRO A 112 -17.35 -12.86 2.79
C PRO A 112 -17.74 -14.32 2.52
N ALA A 113 -17.03 -15.26 3.13
CA ALA A 113 -17.36 -16.68 3.07
C ALA A 113 -18.57 -16.99 3.99
N ALA A 114 -19.54 -17.73 3.45
CA ALA A 114 -20.69 -18.23 4.20
C ALA A 114 -20.28 -19.43 5.06
N ALA A 115 -20.62 -19.40 6.35
CA ALA A 115 -20.43 -20.49 7.29
C ALA A 115 -21.43 -21.64 7.01
N ARG A 116 -20.95 -22.88 7.09
CA ARG A 116 -21.74 -24.09 7.31
C ARG A 116 -21.01 -25.02 8.26
#